data_AF-X0XLQ7-F1
#
_entry.id   AF-X0XLQ7-F1
#
_cell.length_a   1.000
_cell.length_b   1.000
_cell.length_c   1.000
_cell.angle_alpha   90.00
_cell.angle_beta   90.00
_cell.angle_gamma   90.00
#
_symmetry.space_group_name_H-M   'P 1'
#
loop_
_entity.id
_entity.type
_entity.pdbx_description
1 polymer ?
#
loop_
_entity_poly.entity_id
_entity_poly.type
_entity_poly.pdbx_seq_one_letter_code
_entity_poly.pdbx_strand_id
1 'polypeptide(L)'
;ALQIGARNSFDYQTRKEDIFRKALDLDLKANDFRTIFTNNRIVSNLERDTTGDDMASSTSTSGDFELQRQFENGATITFNITMAIANLLTAGTSSFGSQADTSISIPLLRGSGRHIVTEPLTQAQRDVVYAIYDFERFKKTYAVDVASDYLGVLGQLDGVKNNEDNYRRSIASAKRERRRADAGRQTEVEVDQAVQNELRARNSWISATERYKGGLDSFKNLLGLPTDANIEL
;
A
#
# COMPACT_ATOMS: atom_id res chain seq x y z
N ALA A 1 -11.56 0.52 -18.53
CA ALA A 1 -10.54 -0.37 -17.91
C ALA A 1 -9.44 0.40 -17.18
N LEU A 2 -8.55 1.12 -17.88
CA LEU A 2 -7.38 1.79 -17.26
C LEU A 2 -7.69 2.67 -16.05
N GLN A 3 -8.70 3.54 -16.15
CA GLN A 3 -9.10 4.41 -15.04
C GLN A 3 -9.63 3.62 -13.82
N ILE A 4 -10.34 2.52 -14.06
CA ILE A 4 -10.86 1.64 -13.01
C ILE A 4 -9.69 0.93 -12.33
N GLY A 5 -8.81 0.35 -13.13
CA GLY A 5 -7.59 -0.29 -12.65
C GLY A 5 -6.71 0.63 -11.81
N ALA A 6 -6.44 1.85 -12.28
CA ALA A 6 -5.66 2.83 -11.53
C ALA A 6 -6.32 3.29 -10.20
N ARG A 7 -7.62 3.09 -10.02
CA ARG A 7 -8.35 3.43 -8.79
C ARG A 7 -8.47 2.26 -7.82
N ASN A 8 -8.67 1.05 -8.33
CA ASN A 8 -9.05 -0.09 -7.51
C ASN A 8 -7.97 -1.18 -7.41
N SER A 9 -7.05 -1.26 -8.38
CA SER A 9 -6.02 -2.30 -8.39
C SER A 9 -5.12 -2.18 -7.16
N PHE A 10 -5.01 -3.29 -6.42
CA PHE A 10 -4.18 -3.38 -5.22
C PHE A 10 -2.70 -3.09 -5.52
N ASP A 11 -2.16 -3.63 -6.61
CA ASP A 11 -0.78 -3.38 -7.01
C ASP A 11 -0.55 -1.91 -7.33
N TYR A 12 -1.51 -1.26 -8.01
CA TYR A 12 -1.41 0.16 -8.32
C TYR A 12 -1.40 1.02 -7.06
N GLN A 13 -2.32 0.75 -6.11
CA GLN A 13 -2.34 1.48 -4.83
C GLN A 13 -1.09 1.22 -4.01
N THR A 14 -0.61 -0.03 -3.94
CA THR A 14 0.59 -0.40 -3.19
C THR A 14 1.83 0.32 -3.70
N ARG A 15 2.01 0.39 -5.03
CA ARG A 15 3.13 1.12 -5.64
C ARG A 15 3.03 2.62 -5.41
N LYS A 16 1.82 3.17 -5.42
CA LYS A 16 1.58 4.58 -5.10
C LYS A 16 1.89 4.89 -3.63
N GLU A 17 1.48 4.02 -2.71
CA GLU A 17 1.77 4.13 -1.28
C GLU A 17 3.27 4.07 -0.98
N ASP A 18 4.02 3.26 -1.72
CA ASP A 18 5.47 3.15 -1.55
C ASP A 18 6.18 4.50 -1.72
N ILE A 19 5.74 5.32 -2.68
CA ILE A 19 6.25 6.70 -2.85
C ILE A 19 6.02 7.53 -1.59
N PHE A 20 4.82 7.45 -1.00
CA PHE A 20 4.51 8.19 0.23
C PHE A 20 5.34 7.70 1.41
N ARG A 21 5.59 6.40 1.51
CA ARG A 21 6.46 5.83 2.55
C ARG A 21 7.89 6.34 2.42
N LYS A 22 8.45 6.35 1.20
CA LYS A 22 9.77 6.94 0.94
C LYS A 22 9.82 8.43 1.24
N ALA A 23 8.76 9.17 0.91
CA ALA A 23 8.68 10.59 1.24
C ALA A 23 8.61 10.84 2.75
N LEU A 24 7.92 9.97 3.50
CA LEU A 24 7.89 10.02 4.96
C LEU A 24 9.26 9.70 5.56
N ASP A 25 9.95 8.68 5.05
CA ASP A 25 11.33 8.37 5.46
C ASP A 25 12.28 9.56 5.23
N LEU A 26 12.11 10.26 4.10
CA LEU A 26 12.84 11.50 3.82
C LEU A 26 12.51 12.60 4.85
N ASP A 27 11.24 12.82 5.18
CA ASP A 27 10.87 13.82 6.18
C ASP A 27 11.44 13.48 7.57
N LEU A 28 11.46 12.19 7.95
CA LEU A 28 12.11 11.74 9.17
C LEU A 28 13.61 12.04 9.17
N LYS A 29 14.34 11.78 8.07
CA LYS A 29 15.76 12.16 7.97
C LYS A 29 15.98 13.66 7.95
N ALA A 30 15.07 14.43 7.38
CA ALA A 30 15.12 15.87 7.41
C ALA A 30 14.85 16.42 8.83
N ASN A 31 14.02 15.72 9.61
CA ASN A 31 13.68 16.11 10.97
C ASN A 31 14.88 16.08 11.92
N ASP A 32 15.87 15.21 11.68
CA ASP A 32 17.13 15.19 12.45
C ASP A 32 17.85 16.56 12.45
N PHE A 33 17.72 17.33 11.36
CA PHE A 33 18.34 18.66 11.21
C PHE A 33 17.41 19.82 11.60
N ARG A 34 16.17 19.54 11.98
CA ARG A 34 15.23 20.56 12.47
C ARG A 34 15.55 20.93 13.91
N THR A 35 15.00 22.05 14.35
CA THR A 35 14.99 22.40 15.77
C THR A 35 13.82 21.70 16.42
N ILE A 36 14.09 20.72 17.28
CA ILE A 36 13.09 19.91 17.96
C ILE A 36 12.89 20.52 19.34
N PHE A 37 11.64 20.84 19.66
CA PHE A 37 11.23 21.23 21.01
C PHE A 37 10.44 20.09 21.63
N THR A 38 10.89 19.64 22.79
CA THR A 38 10.30 18.52 23.52
C THR A 38 9.92 18.99 24.93
N ASN A 39 8.68 18.72 25.34
CA ASN A 39 8.32 18.75 26.75
C ASN A 39 8.56 17.34 27.30
N ASN A 40 9.63 17.17 28.08
CA ASN A 40 10.06 15.86 28.53
C ASN A 40 9.14 15.32 29.61
N ARG A 41 8.73 16.18 30.56
CA ARG A 41 8.01 15.72 31.75
C ARG A 41 7.36 16.87 32.50
N ILE A 42 6.11 16.66 32.93
CA ILE A 42 5.47 17.47 33.98
C ILE A 42 5.12 16.52 35.11
N VAL A 43 5.60 16.81 36.33
CA VAL A 43 5.29 16.01 37.52
C VAL A 43 4.64 16.89 38.56
N SER A 44 3.57 16.40 39.17
CA SER A 44 2.97 17.00 40.36
C SER A 44 2.99 15.99 41.49
N ASN A 45 3.64 16.34 42.60
CA ASN A 45 3.76 15.51 43.78
C ASN A 45 3.04 16.17 44.96
N LEU A 46 2.42 15.34 45.80
CA LEU A 46 1.95 15.72 47.14
C LEU A 46 2.75 14.89 48.13
N GLU A 47 3.49 15.56 49.00
CA GLU A 47 4.28 14.94 50.04
C GLU A 47 3.68 15.29 51.41
N ARG A 48 3.64 14.30 52.29
CA ARG A 48 3.19 14.46 53.67
C ARG A 48 4.27 13.88 54.57
N ASP A 49 4.89 14.76 55.34
CA ASP A 49 5.84 14.36 56.36
C ASP A 49 5.09 14.28 57.71
N THR A 50 5.13 13.08 58.28
CA THR A 50 4.51 12.75 59.57
C THR A 50 5.54 12.31 60.60
N THR A 51 6.83 12.54 60.34
CA THR A 51 7.93 12.07 61.20
C THR A 51 8.29 13.04 62.33
N GLY A 52 7.82 14.30 62.27
CA GLY A 52 7.99 15.31 63.31
C GLY A 52 6.77 15.50 64.23
N ASP A 53 6.91 16.38 65.23
CA ASP A 53 5.84 16.75 66.18
C ASP A 53 4.65 17.46 65.50
N ASP A 54 4.93 18.17 64.39
CA ASP A 54 3.91 18.80 63.54
C ASP A 54 3.84 18.08 62.19
N MET A 55 2.62 17.80 61.72
CA MET A 55 2.41 17.27 60.36
C MET A 55 2.72 18.38 59.34
N ALA A 56 3.61 18.09 58.38
CA ALA A 56 3.88 18.97 57.26
C ALA A 56 3.34 18.38 55.96
N SER A 57 2.68 19.19 55.13
CA SER A 57 2.23 18.75 53.81
C SER A 57 2.69 19.75 52.76
N SER A 58 3.30 19.26 51.68
CA SER A 58 3.77 20.09 50.59
C SER A 58 3.31 19.57 49.24
N THR A 59 3.09 20.47 48.28
CA THR A 59 2.84 20.14 46.88
C THR A 59 4.01 20.63 46.06
N SER A 60 4.52 19.85 45.12
CA SER A 60 5.47 20.36 44.13
C SER A 60 4.99 20.07 42.73
N THR A 61 5.18 21.01 41.81
CA THR A 61 4.95 20.83 40.38
C THR A 61 6.22 21.21 39.64
N SER A 62 6.78 20.29 38.86
CA SER A 62 7.93 20.54 38.00
C SER A 62 7.63 20.27 36.53
N GLY A 63 8.29 21.02 35.64
CA GLY A 63 8.23 20.87 34.20
C GLY A 63 9.62 20.91 33.58
N ASP A 64 9.92 19.97 32.69
CA ASP A 64 11.20 19.82 31.99
C ASP A 64 11.00 20.08 30.48
N PHE A 65 11.69 21.08 29.94
CA PHE A 65 11.63 21.44 28.51
C PHE A 65 13.01 21.34 27.87
N GLU A 66 13.06 20.79 26.66
CA GLU A 66 14.27 20.54 25.90
C GLU A 66 14.15 21.13 24.49
N LEU A 67 15.22 21.77 24.02
CA LEU A 67 15.39 22.24 22.65
C LEU A 67 16.66 21.63 22.08
N GLN A 68 16.55 20.85 21.01
CA GLN A 68 17.68 20.20 20.35
C GLN A 68 17.78 20.61 18.89
N ARG A 69 19.00 20.82 18.38
CA ARG A 69 19.28 20.98 16.96
C ARG A 69 20.60 20.35 16.56
N GLN A 70 20.55 19.49 15.54
CA GLN A 70 21.75 19.02 14.84
C GLN A 70 22.02 19.88 13.60
N PHE A 71 23.27 20.26 13.40
CA PHE A 71 23.75 21.00 12.23
C PHE A 71 24.32 20.06 11.18
N GLU A 72 24.36 20.51 9.93
CA GLU A 72 24.89 19.73 8.81
C GLU A 72 26.39 19.41 8.96
N ASN A 73 27.13 20.12 9.80
CA ASN A 73 28.54 19.81 10.14
C ASN A 73 28.67 18.77 11.27
N GLY A 74 27.56 18.20 11.74
CA GLY A 74 27.52 17.18 12.79
C GLY A 74 27.50 17.73 14.21
N ALA A 75 27.62 19.04 14.42
CA ALA A 75 27.48 19.61 15.75
C ALA A 75 26.03 19.52 16.22
N THR A 76 25.82 19.21 17.50
CA THR A 76 24.50 19.20 18.14
C THR A 76 24.49 20.17 19.30
N ILE A 77 23.48 21.04 19.36
CA ILE A 77 23.22 21.93 20.49
C ILE A 77 21.93 21.48 21.17
N THR A 78 22.00 21.28 22.48
CA THR A 78 20.85 20.96 23.34
C THR A 78 20.75 22.01 24.43
N PHE A 79 19.55 22.56 24.63
CA PHE A 79 19.21 23.46 25.73
C PHE A 79 18.09 22.84 26.54
N ASN A 80 18.31 22.67 27.84
CA ASN A 80 17.30 22.17 28.76
C ASN A 80 16.95 23.22 29.80
N ILE A 81 15.68 23.29 30.16
CA ILE A 81 15.20 24.12 31.26
C ILE A 81 14.18 23.35 32.10
N THR A 82 14.45 23.27 33.39
CA THR A 82 13.56 22.70 34.40
C THR A 82 13.01 23.83 35.25
N MET A 83 11.70 23.87 35.44
CA MET A 83 11.02 24.81 36.33
C MET A 83 10.28 24.01 37.39
N ALA A 84 10.36 24.43 38.65
CA ALA A 84 9.67 23.79 39.77
C ALA A 84 9.04 24.83 40.70
N ILE A 85 7.81 24.58 41.12
CA ILE A 85 7.12 25.33 42.16
C ILE A 85 6.83 24.36 43.29
N ALA A 86 7.14 24.74 44.53
CA ALA A 86 6.77 23.96 45.71
C ALA A 86 6.00 24.84 46.70
N ASN A 87 4.89 24.32 47.24
CA ASN A 87 4.05 25.00 48.21
C ASN A 87 3.99 24.17 49.48
N LEU A 88 4.31 24.76 50.62
CA LEU A 88 4.12 24.17 51.93
C LEU A 88 2.71 24.54 52.42
N LEU A 89 1.80 23.57 52.41
CA LEU A 89 0.39 23.75 52.73
C LEU A 89 0.15 24.07 54.21
N THR A 90 1.06 23.63 55.08
CA THR A 90 0.93 23.80 56.54
C THR A 90 1.41 25.16 57.03
N ALA A 91 2.33 25.81 56.31
CA ALA A 91 2.84 27.15 56.63
C ALA A 91 2.38 28.24 55.64
N GLY A 92 1.72 27.87 54.54
CA GLY A 92 1.26 28.79 53.51
C GLY A 92 2.38 29.43 52.68
N THR A 93 3.59 28.85 52.66
CA THR A 93 4.74 29.38 51.93
C THR A 93 4.91 28.71 50.57
N SER A 94 5.39 29.46 49.59
CA SER A 94 5.67 28.96 48.23
C SER A 94 7.10 29.28 47.82
N SER A 95 7.77 28.35 47.15
CA SER A 95 9.07 28.54 46.53
C SER A 95 9.00 28.23 45.03
N PHE A 96 9.81 28.96 44.27
CA PHE A 96 10.00 28.75 42.84
C PHE A 96 11.50 28.52 42.57
N GLY A 97 11.81 27.48 41.80
CA GLY A 97 13.15 27.16 41.34
C GLY A 97 13.17 26.95 39.83
N SER A 98 14.26 27.37 39.20
CA SER A 98 14.52 27.10 37.79
C SER A 98 15.99 26.72 37.59
N GLN A 99 16.23 25.71 36.75
CA GLN A 99 17.54 25.28 36.33
C GLN A 99 17.60 25.25 34.81
N ALA A 100 18.67 25.75 34.22
CA ALA A 100 18.89 25.67 32.78
C ALA A 100 20.31 25.20 32.48
N ASP A 101 20.45 24.33 31.49
CA ASP A 101 21.73 23.86 30.98
C ASP A 101 21.79 23.94 29.46
N THR A 102 23.00 24.06 28.94
CA THR A 102 23.27 24.06 27.50
C THR A 102 24.46 23.15 27.24
N SER A 103 24.28 22.19 26.33
CA SER A 103 25.31 21.26 25.91
C SER A 103 25.58 21.43 24.42
N ILE A 104 26.86 21.39 24.05
CA ILE A 104 27.30 21.42 22.66
C ILE A 104 28.20 20.21 22.44
N SER A 105 27.82 19.35 21.50
CA SER A 105 28.60 18.19 21.08
C SER A 105 29.12 18.41 19.66
N ILE A 106 30.43 18.29 19.44
CA ILE A 106 31.07 18.48 18.14
C ILE A 106 31.88 17.23 17.78
N PRO A 107 31.52 16.49 16.71
CA PRO A 107 32.32 15.36 16.26
C PRO A 107 33.67 15.85 15.72
N LEU A 108 34.73 15.07 15.93
CA LEU A 108 36.09 15.42 15.47
C LEU A 108 36.45 14.72 14.15
N LEU A 109 37.45 15.28 13.45
CA LEU A 109 38.03 14.72 12.23
C LEU A 109 36.95 14.46 11.16
N ARG A 110 37.01 13.30 10.49
CA ARG A 110 36.08 12.91 9.40
C ARG A 110 34.63 12.83 9.87
N GLY A 111 34.35 12.74 11.18
CA GLY A 111 32.98 12.71 11.71
C GLY A 111 32.20 14.02 11.57
N SER A 112 32.89 15.15 11.29
CA SER A 112 32.27 16.48 11.09
C SER A 112 32.05 16.86 9.62
N GLY A 113 32.43 15.97 8.68
CA GLY A 113 32.28 16.25 7.26
C GLY A 113 30.81 16.38 6.90
N ARG A 114 30.40 17.53 6.34
CA ARG A 114 29.00 17.75 5.93
C ARG A 114 28.46 16.61 5.07
N HIS A 115 29.24 16.21 4.06
CA HIS A 115 28.90 15.12 3.14
C HIS A 115 28.79 13.75 3.82
N ILE A 116 29.29 13.57 5.04
CA ILE A 116 29.15 12.32 5.82
C ILE A 116 27.88 12.41 6.67
N VAL A 117 27.69 13.53 7.38
CA VAL A 117 26.54 13.74 8.27
C VAL A 117 25.23 13.81 7.47
N THR A 118 25.23 14.48 6.32
CA THR A 118 24.05 14.61 5.45
C THR A 118 23.87 13.45 4.47
N GLU A 119 24.74 12.43 4.50
CA GLU A 119 24.65 11.28 3.57
C GLU A 119 23.32 10.53 3.72
N PRO A 120 22.82 10.19 4.94
CA PRO A 120 21.53 9.52 5.07
C PRO A 120 20.36 10.34 4.50
N LEU A 121 20.40 11.66 4.64
CA LEU A 121 19.41 12.57 4.05
C LEU A 121 19.50 12.57 2.52
N THR A 122 20.71 12.62 1.98
CA THR A 122 20.96 12.59 0.53
C THR A 122 20.49 11.28 -0.08
N GLN A 123 20.72 10.15 0.60
CA GLN A 123 20.21 8.84 0.17
C GLN A 123 18.68 8.81 0.20
N ALA A 124 18.05 9.27 1.27
CA ALA A 124 16.58 9.33 1.35
C ALA A 124 15.97 10.21 0.24
N GLN A 125 16.62 11.32 -0.14
CA GLN A 125 16.19 12.13 -1.28
C GLN A 125 16.24 11.36 -2.60
N ARG A 126 17.32 10.60 -2.83
CA ARG A 126 17.47 9.75 -4.02
C ARG A 126 16.45 8.62 -4.04
N ASP A 127 16.19 8.00 -2.90
CA ASP A 127 15.21 6.92 -2.78
C ASP A 127 13.79 7.39 -3.17
N VAL A 128 13.40 8.62 -2.81
CA VAL A 128 12.12 9.20 -3.27
C VAL A 128 12.09 9.37 -4.79
N VAL A 129 13.16 9.89 -5.38
CA VAL A 129 13.25 10.06 -6.84
C VAL A 129 13.15 8.71 -7.56
N TYR A 130 13.86 7.70 -7.05
CA TYR A 130 13.81 6.35 -7.62
C TYR A 130 12.44 5.70 -7.46
N ALA A 131 11.77 5.87 -6.32
CA ALA A 131 10.40 5.39 -6.13
C ALA A 131 9.42 6.02 -7.13
N ILE A 132 9.57 7.32 -7.43
CA ILE A 132 8.77 7.98 -8.47
C ILE A 132 9.05 7.39 -9.85
N TYR A 133 10.31 7.17 -10.21
CA TYR A 133 10.67 6.58 -11.50
C TYR A 133 10.16 5.14 -11.65
N ASP A 134 10.25 4.34 -10.60
CA ASP A 134 9.71 2.98 -10.57
C ASP A 134 8.19 2.99 -10.73
N PHE A 135 7.49 3.92 -10.08
CA PHE A 135 6.05 4.09 -10.25
C PHE A 135 5.66 4.52 -11.67
N GLU A 136 6.39 5.46 -12.26
CA GLU A 136 6.15 5.87 -13.66
C GLU A 136 6.42 4.74 -14.66
N ARG A 137 7.44 3.92 -14.42
CA ARG A 137 7.69 2.71 -15.21
C ARG A 137 6.56 1.70 -15.03
N PHE A 138 6.12 1.47 -13.81
CA PHE A 138 5.00 0.59 -13.50
C PHE A 138 3.70 1.04 -14.18
N LYS A 139 3.37 2.34 -14.17
CA LYS A 139 2.19 2.87 -14.88
C LYS A 139 2.20 2.52 -16.37
N LYS A 140 3.37 2.57 -17.01
CA LYS A 140 3.53 2.23 -18.43
C LYS A 140 3.32 0.74 -18.67
N THR A 141 3.93 -0.14 -17.88
CA THR A 141 3.78 -1.60 -18.04
C THR A 141 2.34 -2.02 -17.71
N TYR A 142 1.78 -1.51 -16.61
CA TYR A 142 0.40 -1.77 -16.21
C TYR A 142 -0.61 -1.37 -17.30
N ALA A 143 -0.39 -0.24 -17.98
CA ALA A 143 -1.27 0.18 -19.07
C ALA A 143 -1.24 -0.80 -20.26
N VAL A 144 -0.06 -1.34 -20.58
CA VAL A 144 0.11 -2.36 -21.63
C VAL A 144 -0.53 -3.68 -21.21
N ASP A 145 -0.37 -4.09 -19.95
CA ASP A 145 -0.96 -5.33 -19.42
C ASP A 145 -2.49 -5.27 -19.48
N VAL A 146 -3.09 -4.17 -18.99
CA VAL A 146 -4.54 -3.96 -19.04
C VAL A 146 -5.07 -3.96 -20.47
N ALA A 147 -4.36 -3.33 -21.42
CA ALA A 147 -4.77 -3.30 -22.81
C ALA A 147 -4.67 -4.70 -23.46
N SER A 148 -3.59 -5.43 -23.18
CA SER A 148 -3.36 -6.77 -23.72
C SER A 148 -4.39 -7.77 -23.20
N ASP A 149 -4.70 -7.73 -21.91
CA ASP A 149 -5.69 -8.61 -21.30
C ASP A 149 -7.10 -8.29 -21.79
N TYR A 150 -7.46 -7.00 -21.91
CA TYR A 150 -8.74 -6.59 -22.47
C TYR A 150 -8.96 -7.15 -23.88
N LEU A 151 -7.96 -6.98 -24.76
CA LEU A 151 -8.03 -7.52 -26.12
C LEU A 151 -8.04 -9.05 -26.13
N GLY A 152 -7.31 -9.69 -25.20
CA GLY A 152 -7.34 -11.14 -25.02
C GLY A 152 -8.74 -11.67 -24.67
N VAL A 153 -9.44 -11.01 -23.74
CA VAL A 153 -10.80 -11.38 -23.34
C VAL A 153 -11.80 -11.17 -24.49
N LEU A 154 -11.67 -10.07 -25.25
CA LEU A 154 -12.49 -9.87 -26.46
C LEU A 154 -12.25 -10.98 -27.50
N GLY A 155 -10.99 -11.35 -27.74
CA GLY A 155 -10.67 -12.47 -28.64
C GLY A 155 -11.23 -13.82 -28.16
N GLN A 156 -11.25 -14.05 -26.85
CA GLN A 156 -11.88 -15.24 -26.26
C GLN A 156 -13.40 -15.23 -26.46
N LEU A 157 -14.06 -14.08 -26.32
CA LEU A 157 -15.49 -13.91 -26.58
C LEU A 157 -15.85 -14.27 -28.02
N ASP A 158 -15.04 -13.81 -28.99
CA ASP A 158 -15.24 -14.16 -30.39
C ASP A 158 -14.97 -15.66 -30.64
N GLY A 159 -14.02 -16.24 -29.92
CA GLY A 159 -13.81 -17.69 -29.89
C GLY A 159 -15.04 -18.46 -29.41
N VAL A 160 -15.74 -17.97 -28.38
CA VAL A 160 -17.00 -18.57 -27.90
C VAL A 160 -18.06 -18.54 -28.98
N LYS A 161 -18.27 -17.38 -29.64
CA LYS A 161 -19.24 -17.22 -30.73
C LYS A 161 -18.96 -18.18 -31.89
N ASN A 162 -17.69 -18.28 -32.30
CA ASN A 162 -17.28 -19.20 -33.37
C ASN A 162 -17.55 -20.67 -33.02
N ASN A 163 -17.29 -21.08 -31.77
CA ASN A 163 -17.57 -22.44 -31.32
C ASN A 163 -19.08 -22.70 -31.19
N GLU A 164 -19.86 -21.71 -30.77
CA GLU A 164 -21.32 -21.79 -30.72
C GLU A 164 -21.90 -22.01 -32.11
N ASP A 165 -21.45 -21.24 -33.11
CA ASP A 165 -21.87 -21.39 -34.50
C ASP A 165 -21.51 -22.77 -35.07
N ASN A 166 -20.30 -23.26 -34.77
CA ASN A 166 -19.89 -24.62 -35.16
C ASN A 166 -20.80 -25.68 -34.51
N TYR A 167 -21.11 -25.54 -33.22
CA TYR A 167 -22.01 -26.45 -32.51
C TYR A 167 -23.42 -26.44 -33.14
N ARG A 168 -23.98 -25.25 -33.42
CA ARG A 168 -25.28 -25.12 -34.10
C ARG A 168 -25.30 -25.80 -35.48
N ARG A 169 -24.23 -25.63 -36.27
CA ARG A 169 -24.09 -26.32 -37.57
C ARG A 169 -24.01 -27.83 -37.42
N SER A 170 -23.31 -28.31 -36.38
CA SER A 170 -23.15 -29.74 -36.08
C SER A 170 -24.48 -30.39 -35.68
N ILE A 171 -25.30 -29.73 -34.83
CA ILE A 171 -26.67 -30.16 -34.50
C ILE A 171 -27.51 -30.29 -35.78
N ALA A 172 -27.49 -29.27 -36.64
CA ALA A 172 -28.24 -29.30 -37.89
C ALA A 172 -27.78 -30.44 -38.81
N SER A 173 -26.48 -30.77 -38.81
CA SER A 173 -25.95 -31.90 -39.57
C SER A 173 -26.42 -33.24 -39.00
N ALA A 174 -26.25 -33.47 -37.70
CA ALA A 174 -26.71 -34.71 -37.05
C ALA A 174 -28.22 -34.93 -37.25
N LYS A 175 -29.02 -33.86 -37.18
CA LYS A 175 -30.47 -33.93 -37.47
C LYS A 175 -30.77 -34.30 -38.93
N ARG A 176 -29.97 -33.83 -39.89
CA ARG A 176 -30.13 -34.20 -41.31
C ARG A 176 -29.76 -35.65 -41.55
N GLU A 177 -28.63 -36.11 -40.99
CA GLU A 177 -28.19 -37.50 -41.17
C GLU A 177 -29.19 -38.50 -40.60
N ARG A 178 -29.72 -38.25 -39.39
CA ARG A 178 -30.81 -39.06 -38.81
C ARG A 178 -32.00 -39.20 -39.76
N ARG A 179 -32.50 -38.09 -40.31
CA ARG A 179 -33.64 -38.10 -41.24
C ARG A 179 -33.36 -38.87 -42.54
N ARG A 180 -32.10 -38.90 -42.99
CA ARG A 180 -31.71 -39.67 -44.18
C ARG A 180 -31.62 -41.15 -43.89
N ALA A 181 -31.12 -41.52 -42.70
CA ALA A 181 -31.11 -42.90 -42.22
C ALA A 181 -32.54 -43.44 -42.04
N ASP A 182 -33.45 -42.64 -41.45
CA ASP A 182 -34.88 -42.97 -41.34
C ASP A 182 -35.52 -43.25 -42.73
N ALA A 183 -35.03 -42.56 -43.77
CA ALA A 183 -35.48 -42.74 -45.15
C ALA A 183 -34.74 -43.86 -45.91
N GLY A 184 -33.87 -44.63 -45.23
CA GLY A 184 -33.04 -45.69 -45.82
C GLY A 184 -31.94 -45.19 -46.78
N ARG A 185 -31.59 -43.90 -46.73
CA ARG A 185 -30.66 -43.24 -47.66
C ARG A 185 -29.24 -43.05 -47.10
N GLN A 186 -29.00 -43.48 -45.86
CA GLN A 186 -27.77 -43.23 -45.09
C GLN A 186 -27.53 -44.42 -44.15
N THR A 187 -26.28 -44.67 -43.77
CA THR A 187 -25.96 -45.75 -42.81
C THR A 187 -26.02 -45.26 -41.35
N GLU A 188 -26.34 -46.17 -40.41
CA GLU A 188 -26.35 -45.84 -38.97
C GLU A 188 -24.97 -45.39 -38.47
N VAL A 189 -23.89 -45.92 -39.05
CA VAL A 189 -22.51 -45.51 -38.74
C VAL A 189 -22.27 -44.03 -39.06
N GLU A 190 -22.83 -43.52 -40.16
CA GLU A 190 -22.72 -42.11 -40.52
C GLU A 190 -23.54 -41.21 -39.59
N VAL A 191 -24.69 -41.71 -39.11
CA VAL A 191 -25.47 -41.04 -38.06
C VAL A 191 -24.66 -40.95 -36.77
N ASP A 192 -24.08 -42.06 -36.32
CA ASP A 192 -23.22 -42.11 -35.13
C ASP A 192 -22.04 -41.14 -35.27
N GLN A 193 -21.39 -41.10 -36.43
CA GLN A 193 -20.29 -40.17 -36.69
C GLN A 193 -20.74 -38.70 -36.61
N ALA A 194 -21.93 -38.36 -37.11
CA ALA A 194 -22.50 -37.02 -37.01
C ALA A 194 -22.85 -36.66 -35.55
N VAL A 195 -23.37 -37.61 -34.77
CA VAL A 195 -23.64 -37.44 -33.33
C VAL A 195 -22.33 -37.24 -32.56
N GLN A 196 -21.29 -38.00 -32.85
CA GLN A 196 -19.97 -37.81 -32.24
C GLN A 196 -19.39 -36.42 -32.56
N ASN A 197 -19.57 -35.93 -33.79
CA ASN A 197 -19.15 -34.58 -34.17
C ASN A 197 -19.96 -33.49 -33.45
N GLU A 198 -21.25 -33.72 -33.20
CA GLU A 198 -22.10 -32.83 -32.37
C GLU A 198 -21.57 -32.76 -30.94
N LEU A 199 -21.31 -33.90 -30.31
CA LEU A 199 -20.79 -33.97 -28.94
C LEU A 199 -19.41 -33.31 -28.80
N ARG A 200 -18.51 -33.52 -29.76
CA ARG A 200 -17.19 -32.87 -29.79
C ARG A 200 -17.32 -31.35 -29.94
N ALA A 201 -18.22 -30.88 -30.80
CA ALA A 201 -18.47 -29.45 -30.97
C ALA A 201 -19.05 -28.82 -29.69
N ARG A 202 -19.97 -29.52 -29.01
CA ARG A 202 -20.51 -29.11 -27.71
C ARG A 202 -19.41 -28.97 -26.66
N ASN A 203 -18.54 -29.97 -26.52
CA ASN A 203 -17.43 -29.91 -25.58
C ASN A 203 -16.48 -28.74 -25.89
N SER A 204 -16.20 -28.50 -27.17
CA SER A 204 -15.36 -27.37 -27.60
C SER A 204 -15.98 -26.01 -27.23
N TRP A 205 -17.30 -25.84 -27.40
CA TRP A 205 -18.02 -24.64 -26.98
C TRP A 205 -18.03 -24.45 -25.46
N ILE A 206 -18.27 -25.51 -24.69
CA ILE A 206 -18.20 -25.46 -23.23
C ILE A 206 -16.79 -25.05 -22.78
N SER A 207 -15.75 -25.69 -23.30
CA SER A 207 -14.36 -25.35 -22.97
C SER A 207 -13.95 -23.94 -23.41
N ALA A 208 -14.48 -23.43 -24.54
CA ALA A 208 -14.28 -22.04 -24.94
C ALA A 208 -14.96 -21.08 -23.94
N THR A 209 -16.17 -21.40 -23.51
CA THR A 209 -16.96 -20.60 -22.56
C THR A 209 -16.29 -20.52 -21.20
N GLU A 210 -15.82 -21.65 -20.65
CA GLU A 210 -15.13 -21.66 -19.36
C GLU A 210 -13.78 -20.93 -19.43
N ARG A 211 -13.04 -21.03 -20.55
CA ARG A 211 -11.82 -20.24 -20.75
C ARG A 211 -12.10 -18.73 -20.80
N TYR A 212 -13.16 -18.32 -21.50
CA TYR A 212 -13.59 -16.93 -21.53
C TYR A 212 -13.95 -16.41 -20.13
N LYS A 213 -14.73 -17.17 -19.35
CA LYS A 213 -15.08 -16.80 -17.97
C LYS A 213 -13.82 -16.64 -17.10
N GLY A 214 -12.90 -17.61 -17.16
CA GLY A 214 -11.64 -17.55 -16.41
C GLY A 214 -10.75 -16.37 -16.82
N GLY A 215 -10.70 -16.03 -18.12
CA GLY A 215 -10.01 -14.85 -18.62
C GLY A 215 -10.66 -13.54 -18.15
N LEU A 216 -11.99 -13.46 -18.20
CA LEU A 216 -12.76 -12.32 -17.71
C LEU A 216 -12.55 -12.10 -16.21
N ASP A 217 -12.56 -13.16 -15.41
CA ASP A 217 -12.34 -13.08 -13.96
C ASP A 217 -10.91 -12.65 -13.63
N SER A 218 -9.92 -13.15 -14.38
CA SER A 218 -8.53 -12.71 -14.25
C SER A 218 -8.38 -11.22 -14.59
N PHE A 219 -9.07 -10.76 -15.64
CA PHE A 219 -9.10 -9.35 -16.02
C PHE A 219 -9.77 -8.46 -14.98
N LYS A 220 -10.89 -8.91 -14.38
CA LYS A 220 -11.54 -8.21 -13.26
C LYS A 220 -10.58 -8.06 -12.08
N ASN A 221 -9.88 -9.14 -11.72
CA ASN A 221 -8.87 -9.12 -10.65
C ASN A 221 -7.74 -8.13 -10.94
N LEU A 222 -7.22 -8.08 -12.18
CA LEU A 222 -6.21 -7.10 -12.60
C LEU A 222 -6.68 -5.65 -12.39
N LEU A 223 -7.97 -5.39 -12.65
CA LEU A 223 -8.59 -4.09 -12.43
C LEU A 223 -8.93 -3.81 -10.96
N GLY A 224 -8.73 -4.77 -10.05
CA GLY A 224 -9.14 -4.67 -8.65
C GLY A 224 -10.66 -4.71 -8.46
N LEU A 225 -11.39 -5.34 -9.38
CA LEU A 225 -12.81 -5.59 -9.27
C LEU A 225 -13.07 -6.99 -8.73
N PRO A 226 -14.14 -7.19 -7.94
CA PRO A 226 -14.53 -8.53 -7.53
C PRO A 226 -15.05 -9.35 -8.73
N THR A 227 -14.98 -10.67 -8.65
CA THR A 227 -15.32 -11.56 -9.78
C THR A 227 -16.80 -11.54 -10.14
N ASP A 228 -17.67 -11.20 -9.19
CA ASP A 228 -19.12 -11.00 -9.38
C ASP A 228 -19.48 -9.63 -9.99
N ALA A 229 -18.50 -8.73 -10.17
CA ALA A 229 -18.74 -7.44 -10.80
C ALA A 229 -19.27 -7.63 -12.22
N ASN A 230 -20.40 -6.99 -12.52
CA ASN A 230 -20.96 -6.98 -13.86
C ASN A 230 -20.21 -5.92 -14.69
N ILE A 231 -19.44 -6.39 -15.67
CA ILE A 231 -18.73 -5.53 -16.62
C ILE A 231 -19.16 -5.88 -18.03
N GLU A 232 -19.51 -4.84 -18.80
CA GLU A 232 -19.69 -4.95 -20.24
C GLU A 232 -18.37 -4.59 -20.92
N LEU A 233 -17.97 -5.42 -21.89
CA LEU A 233 -16.70 -5.30 -22.61
C LEU A 233 -16.86 -4.57 -23.94
#